data_AF-A0AAU8HW61-F1
#
_entry.id   AF-A0AAU8HW61-F1
#
_cell.length_a   1.000
_cell.length_b   1.000
_cell.length_c   1.000
_cell.angle_alpha   90.00
_cell.angle_beta   90.00
_cell.angle_gamma   90.00
#
_symmetry.space_group_name_H-M   'P 1'
#
loop_
_entity.id
_entity.type
_entity.pdbx_description
1 polymer ?
#
loop_
_entity_poly.entity_id
_entity_poly.type
_entity_poly.pdbx_seq_one_letter_code
_entity_poly.pdbx_strand_id
1 'polypeptide(L)'
;MGTLKKILLAGLGTATYTYEKANEMVDEMVDKGELTVQQGKELNQELKNKFSQKANQTSEEFVELNTVKALIDKLNLAKKEDIERLEARIEKLEGEEDTLS
;
A
#
# COMPACT_ATOMS: atom_id res chain seq x y z
N MET A 1 -10.22 -12.46 17.77
CA MET A 1 -9.98 -10.99 17.65
C MET A 1 -10.26 -10.36 19.02
N GLY A 2 -9.24 -9.84 19.70
CA GLY A 2 -9.29 -9.46 21.11
C GLY A 2 -10.31 -8.36 21.44
N THR A 3 -11.04 -8.55 22.53
CA THR A 3 -12.08 -7.66 23.07
C THR A 3 -11.56 -6.23 23.26
N LEU A 4 -10.31 -6.09 23.68
CA LEU A 4 -9.69 -4.79 23.93
C LEU A 4 -9.56 -3.92 22.67
N LYS A 5 -9.23 -4.53 21.53
CA LYS A 5 -9.18 -3.83 20.23
C LYS A 5 -10.56 -3.33 19.82
N LYS A 6 -11.63 -4.06 20.17
CA LYS A 6 -13.01 -3.62 19.90
C LYS A 6 -13.43 -2.48 20.82
N ILE A 7 -13.03 -2.51 22.09
CA ILE A 7 -13.26 -1.42 23.04
C ILE A 7 -12.51 -0.15 22.60
N LEU A 8 -11.24 -0.29 22.22
CA LEU A 8 -10.44 0.79 21.64
C LEU A 8 -11.12 1.42 20.41
N LEU A 9 -11.53 0.60 19.43
CA LEU A 9 -12.20 1.09 18.24
C LEU A 9 -13.57 1.71 18.53
N ALA A 10 -14.29 1.21 19.53
CA ALA A 10 -15.56 1.78 19.97
C ALA A 10 -15.38 3.12 20.70
N GLY A 11 -14.30 3.28 21.47
CA GLY A 11 -13.97 4.53 22.18
C GLY A 11 -13.44 5.64 21.27
N LEU A 12 -12.81 5.28 20.15
CA LEU A 12 -12.26 6.24 19.18
C LEU A 12 -13.31 6.85 18.24
N GLY A 13 -14.49 6.24 18.10
CA GLY A 13 -15.56 6.74 17.22
C GLY A 13 -15.11 6.87 15.75
N THR A 14 -15.44 7.98 15.08
CA THR A 14 -15.01 8.29 13.70
C THR A 14 -13.60 8.90 13.64
N ALA A 15 -12.89 9.03 14.77
CA ALA A 15 -11.56 9.62 14.78
C ALA A 15 -10.52 8.66 14.17
N THR A 16 -9.43 9.25 13.67
CA THR A 16 -8.32 8.53 13.05
C THR A 16 -7.66 7.59 14.05
N TYR A 17 -7.49 6.33 13.65
CA TYR A 17 -6.77 5.33 14.45
C TYR A 17 -5.26 5.62 14.41
N THR A 18 -4.73 6.27 15.44
CA THR A 18 -3.29 6.56 15.61
C THR A 18 -2.69 5.82 16.80
N TYR A 19 -1.37 5.64 16.79
CA TYR A 19 -0.65 4.98 17.88
C TYR A 19 -0.73 5.77 19.20
N GLU A 20 -0.58 7.09 19.15
CA GLU A 20 -0.64 7.96 20.33
C GLU A 20 -2.00 7.87 21.04
N LYS A 21 -3.10 7.91 20.28
CA LYS A 21 -4.45 7.81 20.86
C LYS A 21 -4.75 6.40 21.39
N ALA A 22 -4.17 5.36 20.78
CA ALA A 22 -4.30 3.99 21.27
C ALA A 22 -3.53 3.80 22.60
N ASN A 23 -2.31 4.33 22.72
CA ASN A 23 -1.55 4.28 23.97
C ASN A 23 -2.27 5.02 25.11
N GLU A 24 -2.77 6.23 24.85
CA GLU A 24 -3.46 7.04 25.86
C GLU A 24 -4.65 6.29 26.48
N MET A 25 -5.42 5.56 25.66
CA MET A 25 -6.55 4.78 26.14
C MET A 25 -6.12 3.53 26.93
N VAL A 26 -4.96 2.94 26.62
CA VAL A 26 -4.38 1.86 27.42
C VAL A 26 -3.93 2.38 28.79
N ASP A 27 -3.30 3.54 28.82
CA ASP A 27 -2.86 4.19 30.06
C ASP A 27 -4.08 4.57 30.92
N GLU A 28 -5.17 5.09 30.33
CA GLU A 28 -6.42 5.32 31.04
C GLU A 28 -7.03 4.04 31.67
N MET A 29 -6.95 2.91 30.97
CA MET A 29 -7.45 1.63 31.50
C MET A 29 -6.60 1.13 32.67
N VAL A 30 -5.30 1.41 32.67
CA VAL A 30 -4.41 1.15 33.82
C VAL A 30 -4.76 2.06 34.99
N ASP A 31 -4.96 3.35 34.73
CA ASP A 31 -5.30 4.35 35.75
C ASP A 31 -6.67 4.08 36.39
N LYS A 32 -7.64 3.60 35.59
CA LYS A 32 -8.97 3.15 36.06
C LYS A 32 -8.93 1.79 36.77
N GLY A 33 -7.80 1.09 36.76
CA GLY A 33 -7.64 -0.25 37.35
C GLY A 33 -8.31 -1.36 36.55
N GLU A 34 -8.75 -1.09 35.32
CA GLU A 34 -9.31 -2.09 34.40
C GLU A 34 -8.21 -3.00 33.81
N LEU A 35 -6.97 -2.50 33.76
CA LEU A 35 -5.77 -3.25 33.44
C LEU A 35 -4.73 -3.13 34.56
N THR A 36 -3.97 -4.18 34.77
CA THR A 36 -2.76 -4.08 35.59
C THR A 36 -1.68 -3.28 34.86
N VAL A 37 -0.78 -2.64 35.60
CA VAL A 37 0.38 -1.91 35.04
C VAL A 37 1.21 -2.80 34.09
N GLN A 38 1.31 -4.09 34.40
CA GLN A 38 2.10 -5.04 33.63
C GLN A 38 1.43 -5.38 32.29
N GLN A 39 0.10 -5.56 32.29
CA GLN A 39 -0.69 -5.77 31.07
C GLN A 39 -0.70 -4.51 30.18
N GLY A 40 -0.80 -3.31 30.77
CA GLY A 40 -0.71 -2.05 30.02
C GLY A 40 0.63 -1.90 29.30
N LYS A 41 1.74 -2.22 29.97
CA LYS A 41 3.09 -2.19 29.36
C LYS A 41 3.23 -3.16 28.20
N GLU A 42 2.78 -4.40 28.38
CA GLU A 42 2.84 -5.43 27.33
C GLU A 42 2.03 -5.01 26.10
N LEU A 43 0.83 -4.46 26.33
CA LEU A 43 -0.04 -3.98 25.26
C LEU A 43 0.53 -2.76 24.53
N ASN A 44 1.08 -1.77 25.24
CA ASN A 44 1.73 -0.60 24.63
C ASN A 44 2.90 -1.02 23.73
N GLN A 45 3.64 -2.06 24.12
CA GLN A 45 4.72 -2.63 23.33
C GLN A 45 4.19 -3.39 22.10
N GLU A 46 3.11 -4.16 22.24
CA GLU A 46 2.49 -4.86 21.13
C GLU A 46 1.87 -3.88 20.11
N LEU A 47 1.23 -2.81 20.59
CA LEU A 47 0.72 -1.71 19.76
C LEU A 47 1.86 -1.08 18.95
N LYS A 48 2.98 -0.73 19.61
CA LYS A 48 4.14 -0.14 18.94
C LYS A 48 4.65 -1.06 17.84
N ASN A 49 4.83 -2.34 18.17
CA ASN A 49 5.32 -3.34 17.23
C ASN A 49 4.37 -3.52 16.03
N LYS A 50 3.06 -3.60 16.25
CA LYS A 50 2.09 -3.76 15.14
C LYS A 50 2.01 -2.51 14.24
N PHE A 51 2.08 -1.31 14.81
CA PHE A 51 2.10 -0.08 14.02
C PHE A 51 3.39 0.05 13.21
N SER A 52 4.56 -0.23 13.81
CA SER A 52 5.86 -0.23 13.10
C SER A 52 5.95 -1.34 12.06
N GLN A 53 5.44 -2.54 12.36
CA GLN A 53 5.40 -3.65 11.40
C GLN A 53 4.49 -3.34 10.22
N LYS A 54 3.33 -2.72 10.45
CA LYS A 54 2.44 -2.30 9.35
C LYS A 54 3.07 -1.22 8.47
N ALA A 55 3.82 -0.28 9.06
CA ALA A 55 4.61 0.69 8.30
C ALA A 55 5.68 0.01 7.42
N ASN A 56 6.37 -1.01 7.95
CA ASN A 56 7.39 -1.75 7.22
C ASN A 56 6.83 -2.76 6.21
N GLN A 57 5.68 -3.40 6.48
CA GLN A 57 5.00 -4.30 5.54
C GLN A 57 4.38 -3.56 4.36
N THR A 58 4.11 -2.25 4.47
CA THR A 58 3.71 -1.43 3.32
C THR A 58 4.87 -1.27 2.32
N SER A 59 6.10 -1.60 2.72
CA SER A 59 7.24 -1.70 1.82
C SER A 59 7.40 -3.09 1.17
N GLU A 60 6.70 -4.14 1.61
CA GLU A 60 6.77 -5.46 0.95
C GLU A 60 5.82 -5.58 -0.25
N GLU A 61 4.98 -4.57 -0.49
CA GLU A 61 4.32 -4.33 -1.77
C GLU A 61 5.22 -3.52 -2.72
N PHE A 62 6.54 -3.68 -2.62
CA PHE A 62 7.43 -3.41 -3.75
C PHE A 62 7.06 -4.43 -4.83
N VAL A 63 6.30 -3.98 -5.83
CA VAL A 63 6.08 -4.74 -7.05
C VAL A 63 7.45 -5.15 -7.57
N GLU A 64 7.80 -6.42 -7.39
CA GLU A 64 9.10 -6.95 -7.74
C GLU A 64 9.31 -6.66 -9.23
N LEU A 65 10.43 -6.05 -9.64
CA LEU A 65 10.67 -5.71 -11.05
C LEU A 65 10.45 -6.92 -11.99
N ASN A 66 10.66 -8.13 -11.47
CA ASN A 66 10.37 -9.40 -12.13
C ASN A 66 8.87 -9.63 -12.38
N THR A 67 7.98 -9.23 -11.46
CA THR A 67 6.52 -9.33 -11.64
C THR A 67 6.00 -8.35 -12.68
N VAL A 68 6.51 -7.10 -12.69
CA VAL A 68 6.18 -6.12 -13.75
C VAL A 68 6.66 -6.62 -15.10
N LYS A 69 7.90 -7.11 -15.18
CA LYS A 69 8.47 -7.65 -16.42
C LYS A 69 7.68 -8.86 -16.93
N ALA A 70 7.31 -9.80 -16.05
CA ALA A 70 6.50 -10.96 -16.41
C ALA A 70 5.08 -10.59 -16.88
N LEU A 71 4.49 -9.51 -16.34
CA LEU A 71 3.21 -8.98 -16.84
C LEU A 71 3.38 -8.31 -18.20
N ILE A 72 4.44 -7.53 -18.40
CA ILE A 72 4.77 -6.91 -19.68
C ILE A 72 5.05 -7.97 -20.76
N ASP A 73 5.74 -9.07 -20.42
CA ASP A 73 6.00 -10.16 -21.38
C ASP A 73 4.73 -10.96 -21.73
N LYS A 74 3.75 -11.01 -20.81
CA LYS A 74 2.44 -11.66 -21.04
C LYS A 74 1.49 -10.79 -21.85
N LEU A 75 1.56 -9.48 -21.68
CA LEU A 75 0.85 -8.54 -22.53
C LEU A 75 1.62 -8.49 -23.85
N ASN A 76 1.01 -8.93 -24.96
CA ASN A 76 1.65 -8.91 -26.28
C ASN A 76 1.77 -7.46 -26.82
N LEU A 77 2.49 -6.60 -26.10
CA LEU A 77 2.61 -5.18 -26.35
C LEU A 77 3.59 -4.94 -27.50
N ALA A 78 3.22 -4.04 -28.40
CA ALA A 78 4.11 -3.56 -29.44
C ALA A 78 5.30 -2.82 -28.79
N LYS A 79 6.52 -3.08 -29.28
CA LYS A 79 7.69 -2.34 -28.83
C LYS A 79 7.78 -0.99 -29.55
N LYS A 80 8.59 -0.08 -29.00
CA LYS A 80 8.79 1.25 -29.58
C LYS A 80 9.29 1.16 -31.03
N GLU A 81 10.19 0.22 -31.30
CA GLU A 81 10.74 -0.03 -32.63
C GLU A 81 9.68 -0.54 -33.62
N ASP A 82 8.64 -1.24 -33.13
CA ASP A 82 7.52 -1.65 -33.97
C ASP A 82 6.67 -0.45 -34.39
N ILE A 83 6.47 0.51 -33.47
CA ILE A 83 5.72 1.75 -33.73
C ILE A 83 6.49 2.62 -34.72
N GLU A 84 7.77 2.88 -34.47
CA GLU A 84 8.61 3.70 -35.36
C GLU A 84 8.70 3.10 -36.77
N ARG A 85 8.79 1.77 -36.90
CA ARG A 85 8.77 1.09 -38.20
C ARG A 85 7.43 1.28 -38.93
N LEU A 86 6.31 1.24 -38.19
CA LEU A 86 4.99 1.44 -38.77
C LEU A 86 4.79 2.89 -39.20
N GLU A 87 5.21 3.85 -38.38
CA GLU A 87 5.18 5.28 -38.71
C GLU A 87 5.97 5.57 -40.00
N ALA A 88 7.21 5.08 -40.11
CA ALA A 88 8.01 5.27 -41.32
C ALA A 88 7.40 4.63 -42.57
N ARG A 89 6.69 3.50 -42.42
CA ARG A 89 5.96 2.88 -43.54
C ARG A 89 4.73 3.68 -43.93
N ILE A 90 4.01 4.24 -42.96
CA ILE A 90 2.84 5.09 -43.21
C ILE A 90 3.28 6.35 -43.94
N GLU A 91 4.30 7.06 -43.44
CA GLU A 91 4.82 8.28 -44.07
C GLU A 91 5.27 8.03 -45.51
N LYS A 92 5.95 6.91 -45.75
CA LYS A 92 6.34 6.52 -47.12
C LYS A 92 5.13 6.28 -48.03
N LEU A 93 4.11 5.58 -47.53
CA LEU A 93 2.91 5.27 -48.32
C LEU A 93 2.08 6.52 -48.59
N GLU A 94 1.93 7.41 -47.60
CA GLU A 94 1.24 8.70 -47.75
C GLU A 94 1.97 9.61 -48.75
N GLY A 95 3.31 9.65 -48.71
CA GLY A 95 4.10 10.40 -49.70
C GLY A 95 4.05 9.80 -51.12
N GLU A 96 3.92 8.47 -51.26
CA GLU A 96 3.70 7.81 -52.54
C GLU A 96 2.27 8.05 -53.07
N GLU A 97 1.27 8.19 -52.21
CA GLU A 97 -0.13 8.49 -52.58
C GLU A 97 -0.29 9.96 -53.03
N ASP A 98 0.38 10.90 -52.38
CA ASP A 98 0.41 12.33 -52.74
C ASP A 98 1.15 12.62 -54.07
N THR A 99 2.05 11.74 -54.49
CA THR A 99 2.74 11.86 -55.79
C THR A 99 2.00 11.19 -56.95
N LEU A 100 0.93 10.44 -56.65
CA LEU A 100 0.07 9.75 -57.60
C LEU A 100 -1.30 10.43 -57.81
N SER A 101 -1.63 11.49 -57.04
CA SER A 101 -2.77 12.42 -57.27
C SER A 101 -2.35 13.66 -58.05
#